data_AF-A0A966A7R7-F1
#
_entry.id   AF-A0A966A7R7-F1
#
_cell.length_a   1.000
_cell.length_b   1.000
_cell.length_c   1.000
_cell.angle_alpha   90.00
_cell.angle_beta   90.00
_cell.angle_gamma   90.00
#
_symmetry.space_group_name_H-M   'P 1'
#
loop_
_entity.id
_entity.type
_entity.pdbx_description
1 polymer ?
#
loop_
_entity_poly.entity_id
_entity_poly.type
_entity_poly.pdbx_seq_one_letter_code
_entity_poly.pdbx_strand_id
1 'polypeptide(L)'
;MLGDLESSAVDLARRQVAYELLSGASGLVLALFMWGHMILVGSILTGSRGFDWLAGMLEDYYIAQPTVIVIFALFLVHGALASRKIPAQLAERKRMIALQKGLARAGHNRPATASDISPAQPHVESLLWIWQVRTGMVILVLGSFHVILLGFDVLTPLFGERIGIEALTSTERVRGGLWLPYALLLICVEFHAGVGLYRLGVKWGSGRFLSRRVLLNIERVLLWFFLVLGFIVLLVLAGILPPPLAFLLSGVAG
;
A
#
# COMPACT_ATOMS: atom_id res chain seq x y z
N MET A 1 37.13 10.82 27.18
CA MET A 1 36.47 11.94 26.48
C MET A 1 36.43 11.76 24.97
N LEU A 2 37.56 11.70 24.24
CA LEU A 2 37.52 11.46 22.77
C LEU A 2 36.99 10.06 22.38
N GLY A 3 37.41 9.00 23.08
CA GLY A 3 36.88 7.64 22.84
C GLY A 3 35.40 7.45 23.20
N ASP A 4 34.88 8.26 24.14
CA ASP A 4 33.46 8.22 24.52
C ASP A 4 32.57 8.90 23.47
N LEU A 5 33.08 9.96 22.82
CA LEU A 5 32.39 10.64 21.72
C LEU A 5 32.39 9.79 20.45
N GLU A 6 33.50 9.09 20.15
CA GLU A 6 33.60 8.21 18.99
C GLU A 6 32.69 6.97 19.13
N SER A 7 32.68 6.33 20.30
CA SER A 7 31.76 5.21 20.57
C SER A 7 30.29 5.64 20.51
N SER A 8 29.94 6.81 21.05
CA SER A 8 28.59 7.39 20.94
C SER A 8 28.18 7.65 19.49
N ALA A 9 29.08 8.20 18.66
CA ALA A 9 28.80 8.47 17.26
C ALA A 9 28.59 7.18 16.44
N VAL A 10 29.39 6.14 16.68
CA VAL A 10 29.25 4.84 16.03
C VAL A 10 27.92 4.17 16.40
N ASP A 11 27.53 4.23 17.67
CA ASP A 11 26.26 3.67 18.14
C ASP A 11 25.05 4.39 17.54
N LEU A 12 25.11 5.73 17.42
CA LEU A 12 24.08 6.51 16.73
C LEU A 12 23.97 6.13 15.25
N ALA A 13 25.08 5.99 14.55
CA ALA A 13 25.10 5.58 13.15
C ALA A 13 24.50 4.18 12.95
N ARG A 14 24.87 3.21 13.80
CA ARG A 14 24.31 1.84 13.76
C ARG A 14 22.81 1.83 13.99
N ARG A 15 22.32 2.58 14.99
CA ARG A 15 20.89 2.73 15.27
C ARG A 15 20.14 3.34 14.09
N GLN A 16 20.72 4.35 13.44
CA GLN A 16 20.12 4.98 12.27
C GLN A 16 19.97 3.99 11.12
N VAL A 17 21.02 3.21 10.81
CA VAL A 17 20.95 2.16 9.79
C VAL A 17 19.90 1.10 10.15
N ALA A 18 19.83 0.67 11.41
CA ALA A 18 18.83 -0.28 11.86
C ALA A 18 17.40 0.26 11.66
N TYR A 19 17.12 1.52 11.99
CA TYR A 19 15.81 2.14 11.74
C TYR A 19 15.47 2.21 10.26
N GLU A 20 16.45 2.49 9.41
CA GLU A 20 16.24 2.53 7.97
C GLU A 20 15.93 1.15 7.39
N LEU A 21 16.64 0.11 7.84
CA LEU A 21 16.41 -1.27 7.46
C LEU A 21 15.04 -1.76 7.94
N LEU A 22 14.70 -1.53 9.22
CA LEU A 22 13.39 -1.93 9.78
C LEU A 22 12.22 -1.21 9.08
N SER A 23 12.36 0.08 8.80
CA SER A 23 11.35 0.84 8.05
C SER A 23 11.20 0.34 6.62
N GLY A 24 12.30 -0.02 5.95
CA GLY A 24 12.28 -0.57 4.60
C GLY A 24 11.69 -1.99 4.55
N ALA A 25 12.12 -2.86 5.46
CA ALA A 25 11.66 -4.25 5.56
C ALA A 25 10.18 -4.33 5.91
N SER A 26 9.71 -3.56 6.90
CA SER A 26 8.28 -3.49 7.22
C SER A 26 7.43 -3.01 6.03
N GLY A 27 7.91 -2.01 5.28
CA GLY A 27 7.23 -1.55 4.07
C GLY A 27 7.18 -2.59 2.97
N LEU A 28 8.27 -3.35 2.77
CA LEU A 28 8.32 -4.45 1.80
C LEU A 28 7.34 -5.57 2.18
N VAL A 29 7.33 -6.00 3.44
CA VAL A 29 6.41 -7.04 3.91
C VAL A 29 4.96 -6.61 3.75
N LEU A 30 4.61 -5.36 4.08
CA LEU A 30 3.27 -4.82 3.87
C LEU A 30 2.89 -4.77 2.38
N ALA A 31 3.81 -4.38 1.49
CA ALA A 31 3.55 -4.37 0.05
C ALA A 31 3.29 -5.79 -0.50
N LEU A 32 4.08 -6.77 -0.08
CA LEU A 32 3.85 -8.18 -0.44
C LEU A 32 2.52 -8.70 0.12
N PHE A 33 2.18 -8.33 1.35
CA PHE A 33 0.87 -8.61 1.91
C PHE A 33 -0.25 -7.99 1.07
N MET A 34 -0.09 -6.74 0.61
CA MET A 34 -1.10 -6.09 -0.25
C MET A 34 -1.30 -6.83 -1.58
N TRP A 35 -0.25 -7.41 -2.17
CA TRP A 35 -0.41 -8.27 -3.35
C TRP A 35 -1.19 -9.55 -3.03
N GLY A 36 -0.88 -10.22 -1.92
CA GLY A 36 -1.65 -11.37 -1.44
C GLY A 36 -3.11 -11.01 -1.13
N HIS A 37 -3.34 -9.85 -0.53
CA HIS A 37 -4.67 -9.28 -0.30
C HIS A 37 -5.42 -9.07 -1.61
N MET A 38 -4.76 -8.53 -2.65
CA MET A 38 -5.40 -8.36 -3.96
C MET A 38 -5.76 -9.68 -4.63
N ILE A 39 -5.01 -10.75 -4.38
CA ILE A 39 -5.38 -12.11 -4.83
C ILE A 39 -6.60 -12.60 -4.06
N LEU A 40 -6.60 -12.46 -2.72
CA LEU A 40 -7.72 -12.87 -1.87
C LEU A 40 -9.01 -12.16 -2.27
N VAL A 41 -9.01 -10.82 -2.29
CA VAL A 41 -10.21 -10.05 -2.63
C VAL A 41 -10.55 -10.18 -4.12
N GLY A 42 -9.54 -10.32 -4.98
CA GLY A 42 -9.70 -10.53 -6.42
C GLY A 42 -10.38 -11.85 -6.81
N SER A 43 -10.35 -12.85 -5.92
CA SER A 43 -11.07 -14.11 -6.14
C SER A 43 -12.58 -13.91 -6.31
N ILE A 44 -13.17 -12.80 -5.84
CA ILE A 44 -14.59 -12.49 -6.07
C ILE A 44 -14.94 -12.39 -7.55
N LEU A 45 -13.97 -12.14 -8.43
CA LEU A 45 -14.19 -12.11 -9.88
C LEU A 45 -14.64 -13.46 -10.42
N THR A 46 -14.29 -14.58 -9.76
CA THR A 46 -14.75 -15.94 -10.09
C THR A 46 -16.07 -16.32 -9.41
N GLY A 47 -16.73 -15.35 -8.75
CA GLY A 47 -18.00 -15.52 -8.04
C GLY A 47 -17.82 -15.75 -6.55
N SER A 48 -18.94 -15.75 -5.81
CA SER A 48 -18.94 -15.99 -4.36
C SER A 48 -18.26 -17.30 -3.99
N ARG A 49 -18.52 -18.39 -4.74
CA ARG A 49 -17.88 -19.70 -4.55
C ARG A 49 -16.36 -19.62 -4.51
N GLY A 50 -15.73 -18.88 -5.43
CA GLY A 50 -14.27 -18.78 -5.48
C GLY A 50 -13.71 -17.95 -4.34
N PHE A 51 -14.41 -16.88 -3.96
CA PHE A 51 -14.06 -16.07 -2.80
C PHE A 51 -14.20 -16.84 -1.49
N ASP A 52 -15.34 -17.46 -1.26
CA ASP A 52 -15.63 -18.22 -0.04
C ASP A 52 -14.71 -19.43 0.09
N TRP A 53 -14.36 -20.10 -1.02
CA TRP A 53 -13.37 -21.17 -1.00
C TRP A 53 -11.98 -20.68 -0.56
N LEU A 54 -11.51 -19.56 -1.11
CA LEU A 54 -10.18 -19.04 -0.79
C LEU A 54 -10.13 -18.47 0.63
N ALA A 55 -11.17 -17.74 1.04
CA ALA A 55 -11.31 -17.19 2.39
C ALA A 55 -11.47 -18.31 3.43
N GLY A 56 -12.35 -19.28 3.16
CA GLY A 56 -12.57 -20.44 4.02
C GLY A 56 -11.30 -21.27 4.21
N MET A 57 -10.51 -21.48 3.15
CA MET A 57 -9.21 -22.14 3.26
C MET A 57 -8.25 -21.40 4.23
N LEU A 58 -8.21 -20.07 4.22
CA LEU A 58 -7.41 -19.31 5.18
C LEU A 58 -7.92 -19.42 6.61
N GLU A 59 -9.22 -19.67 6.80
CA GLU A 59 -9.84 -19.81 8.12
C GLU A 59 -9.72 -21.22 8.68
N ASP A 60 -9.95 -22.24 7.85
CA ASP A 60 -9.83 -23.65 8.20
C ASP A 60 -8.40 -24.02 8.63
N TYR A 61 -7.40 -23.40 7.99
CA TYR A 61 -5.99 -23.54 8.36
C TYR A 61 -5.51 -22.55 9.44
N TYR A 62 -6.42 -21.77 10.04
CA TYR A 62 -6.10 -20.75 11.05
C TYR A 62 -5.03 -19.74 10.61
N ILE A 63 -4.98 -19.41 9.31
CA ILE A 63 -4.04 -18.44 8.75
C ILE A 63 -4.58 -17.02 8.94
N ALA A 64 -5.89 -16.80 8.78
CA ALA A 64 -6.49 -15.46 8.81
C ALA A 64 -6.32 -14.74 10.17
N GLN A 65 -6.58 -15.43 11.29
CA GLN A 65 -6.58 -14.86 12.64
C GLN A 65 -5.21 -14.30 13.05
N PRO A 66 -4.09 -15.06 13.00
CA PRO A 66 -2.78 -14.51 13.29
C PRO A 66 -2.36 -13.47 12.25
N THR A 67 -2.74 -13.64 10.98
CA THR A 67 -2.40 -12.69 9.91
C THR A 67 -2.96 -11.30 10.20
N VAL A 68 -4.23 -11.17 10.60
CA VAL A 68 -4.84 -9.86 10.92
C VAL A 68 -4.09 -9.18 12.07
N ILE A 69 -3.77 -9.90 13.14
CA ILE A 69 -3.06 -9.34 14.31
C ILE A 69 -1.64 -8.89 13.93
N VAL A 70 -0.89 -9.75 13.23
CA VAL A 70 0.49 -9.48 12.82
C VAL A 70 0.55 -8.31 11.85
N ILE A 71 -0.34 -8.28 10.85
CA ILE A 71 -0.38 -7.21 9.86
C ILE A 71 -0.83 -5.90 10.48
N PHE A 72 -1.80 -5.91 11.39
CA PHE A 72 -2.19 -4.69 12.11
C PHE A 72 -1.02 -4.12 12.93
N ALA A 73 -0.32 -4.97 13.69
CA ALA A 73 0.87 -4.53 14.44
C ALA A 73 1.97 -4.01 13.52
N LEU A 74 2.27 -4.73 12.43
CA LEU A 74 3.27 -4.33 11.44
C LEU A 74 2.91 -3.01 10.76
N PHE A 75 1.63 -2.81 10.46
CA PHE A 75 1.09 -1.58 9.89
C PHE A 75 1.34 -0.38 10.81
N LEU A 76 1.03 -0.50 12.10
CA LEU A 76 1.28 0.55 13.09
C LEU A 76 2.77 0.81 13.29
N VAL A 77 3.59 -0.24 13.39
CA VAL A 77 5.05 -0.13 13.49
C VAL A 77 5.63 0.57 12.26
N HIS A 78 5.18 0.20 11.06
CA HIS A 78 5.60 0.84 9.82
C HIS A 78 5.23 2.33 9.82
N GLY A 79 3.99 2.67 10.17
CA GLY A 79 3.52 4.04 10.29
C GLY A 79 4.34 4.86 11.29
N ALA A 80 4.64 4.29 12.45
CA ALA A 80 5.48 4.94 13.47
C ALA A 80 6.92 5.16 13.01
N LEU A 81 7.54 4.18 12.35
CA LEU A 81 8.89 4.31 11.80
C LEU A 81 8.95 5.29 10.63
N ALA A 82 7.93 5.29 9.77
CA ALA A 82 7.84 6.18 8.62
C ALA A 82 7.55 7.63 9.03
N SER A 83 6.74 7.85 10.07
CA SER A 83 6.38 9.21 10.54
C SER A 83 7.58 10.00 11.07
N ARG A 84 8.62 9.31 11.57
CA ARG A 84 9.91 9.93 11.95
C ARG A 84 10.61 10.67 10.82
N LYS A 85 10.27 10.34 9.56
CA LYS A 85 10.82 10.99 8.36
C LYS A 85 10.03 12.24 7.96
N ILE A 86 8.92 12.53 8.63
CA ILE A 86 8.03 13.66 8.31
C ILE A 86 8.50 14.89 9.10
N PRO A 87 8.83 16.00 8.44
CA PRO A 87 9.21 17.22 9.13
C PRO A 87 8.05 17.75 9.99
N ALA A 88 8.27 17.77 11.30
CA ALA A 88 7.26 18.16 12.28
C ALA A 88 7.06 19.68 12.35
N GLN A 89 8.08 20.47 11.97
CA GLN A 89 8.04 21.92 12.13
C GLN A 89 7.18 22.61 11.05
N LEU A 90 6.36 23.58 11.46
CA LEU A 90 5.53 24.37 10.54
C LEU A 90 6.35 25.12 9.48
N ALA A 91 7.57 25.56 9.83
CA ALA A 91 8.49 26.22 8.91
C ALA A 91 8.94 25.28 7.79
N GLU A 92 9.29 24.03 8.14
CA GLU A 92 9.66 22.99 7.18
C GLU A 92 8.46 22.57 6.32
N ARG A 93 7.26 22.48 6.90
CA ARG A 93 6.01 22.25 6.14
C ARG A 93 5.74 23.35 5.12
N LYS A 94 5.91 24.62 5.49
CA LYS A 94 5.77 25.77 4.57
C LYS A 94 6.82 25.70 3.45
N ARG A 95 8.06 25.33 3.76
CA ARG A 95 9.13 25.12 2.77
C ARG A 95 8.81 23.98 1.81
N MET A 96 8.27 22.85 2.28
CA MET A 96 7.83 21.75 1.42
C MET A 96 6.68 22.15 0.48
N ILE A 97 5.69 22.90 0.98
CA ILE A 97 4.57 23.39 0.15
C ILE A 97 5.07 24.38 -0.89
N ALA A 98 5.99 25.28 -0.52
CA ALA A 98 6.62 26.22 -1.46
C ALA A 98 7.43 25.48 -2.54
N LEU A 99 8.21 24.46 -2.14
CA LEU A 99 8.94 23.59 -3.06
C LEU A 99 7.99 22.88 -4.02
N GLN A 100 6.91 22.27 -3.53
CA GLN A 100 5.91 21.60 -4.38
C GLN A 100 5.33 22.55 -5.43
N LYS A 101 4.96 23.78 -5.03
CA LYS A 101 4.42 24.80 -5.95
C LYS A 101 5.46 25.22 -6.99
N GLY A 102 6.73 25.35 -6.61
CA GLY A 102 7.83 25.65 -7.53
C GLY A 102 8.06 24.54 -8.56
N LEU A 103 8.07 23.28 -8.11
CA LEU A 103 8.26 22.10 -8.95
C LEU A 103 7.08 21.90 -9.94
N ALA A 104 5.84 22.04 -9.46
CA ALA A 104 4.65 21.90 -10.33
C ALA A 104 4.62 22.94 -11.47
N ARG A 105 5.06 24.17 -11.20
CA ARG A 105 5.16 25.24 -12.22
C ARG A 105 6.31 25.01 -13.20
N ALA A 106 7.45 24.55 -12.71
CA ALA A 106 8.61 24.23 -13.57
C ALA A 106 8.29 23.08 -14.55
N GLY A 107 7.50 22.09 -14.12
CA GLY A 107 7.04 21.02 -14.99
C GLY A 107 6.04 21.46 -16.07
N HIS A 108 5.21 22.47 -15.77
CA HIS A 108 4.20 22.99 -16.70
C HIS A 108 4.82 23.86 -17.81
N ASN A 109 5.86 24.64 -17.51
CA ASN A 109 6.50 25.56 -18.45
C ASN A 109 7.65 24.89 -19.25
N ARG A 110 7.67 23.56 -19.35
CA ARG A 110 8.75 22.83 -20.03
C ARG A 110 8.61 22.98 -21.56
N PRO A 111 9.61 23.53 -22.27
CA PRO A 111 9.64 23.50 -23.73
C PRO A 111 9.74 22.05 -24.24
N ALA A 112 9.04 21.72 -25.33
CA ALA A 112 9.07 20.38 -25.93
C ALA A 112 10.49 19.91 -26.35
N THR A 113 11.43 20.85 -26.49
CA THR A 113 12.84 20.62 -26.88
C THR A 113 13.79 20.42 -25.70
N ALA A 114 13.31 20.47 -24.46
CA ALA A 114 14.16 20.34 -23.27
C ALA A 114 14.72 18.92 -23.14
N SER A 115 16.04 18.80 -23.05
CA SER A 115 16.75 17.53 -22.84
C SER A 115 16.54 16.98 -21.42
N ASP A 116 16.76 15.68 -21.20
CA ASP A 116 16.60 15.03 -19.89
C ASP A 116 17.54 15.59 -18.79
N ILE A 117 18.54 16.41 -19.15
CA ILE A 117 19.59 16.96 -18.25
C ILE A 117 19.31 18.44 -17.85
N SER A 118 18.12 18.97 -18.15
CA SER A 118 17.81 20.39 -17.92
C SER A 118 17.78 20.78 -16.41
N PRO A 119 18.37 21.91 -15.97
CA PRO A 119 18.37 22.38 -14.57
C PRO A 119 16.98 22.64 -13.97
N ALA A 120 15.95 22.76 -14.81
CA ALA A 120 14.56 23.00 -14.43
C ALA A 120 13.71 21.71 -14.37
N GLN A 121 14.32 20.53 -14.24
CA GLN A 121 13.59 19.31 -13.94
C GLN A 121 12.94 19.46 -12.56
N PRO A 122 11.61 19.49 -12.42
CA PRO A 122 11.05 19.24 -11.11
C PRO A 122 11.55 17.87 -10.66
N HIS A 123 12.23 17.81 -9.51
CA HIS A 123 12.67 16.56 -8.92
C HIS A 123 11.43 15.68 -8.65
N VAL A 124 11.10 14.83 -9.63
CA VAL A 124 9.97 13.89 -9.61
C VAL A 124 10.04 13.07 -8.32
N GLU A 125 11.24 12.70 -7.89
CA GLU A 125 11.51 11.99 -6.64
C GLU A 125 11.02 12.77 -5.40
N SER A 126 11.23 14.08 -5.34
CA SER A 126 10.73 14.92 -4.25
C SER A 126 9.20 15.01 -4.26
N LEU A 127 8.57 15.09 -5.44
CA LEU A 127 7.11 15.10 -5.57
C LEU A 127 6.50 13.75 -5.17
N LEU A 128 7.10 12.64 -5.61
CA LEU A 128 6.68 11.29 -5.24
C LEU A 128 6.74 11.09 -3.72
N TRP A 129 7.79 11.58 -3.06
CA TRP A 129 7.91 11.52 -1.61
C TRP A 129 6.82 12.34 -0.89
N ILE A 130 6.52 13.56 -1.35
CA ILE A 130 5.43 14.37 -0.77
C ILE A 130 4.09 13.65 -0.88
N TRP A 131 3.80 13.08 -2.05
CA TRP A 131 2.57 12.32 -2.27
C TRP A 131 2.53 11.06 -1.41
N GLN A 132 3.64 10.36 -1.25
CA GLN A 132 3.73 9.19 -0.38
C GLN A 132 3.42 9.52 1.08
N VAL A 133 3.88 10.68 1.58
CA VAL A 133 3.52 11.16 2.93
C VAL A 133 2.00 11.40 3.03
N ARG A 134 1.40 12.04 2.02
CA ARG A 134 -0.05 12.32 2.00
C ARG A 134 -0.88 11.05 1.98
N THR A 135 -0.58 10.13 1.07
CA THR A 135 -1.28 8.85 1.00
C THR A 135 -1.06 8.04 2.26
N GLY A 136 0.15 8.06 2.84
CA GLY A 136 0.44 7.40 4.12
C GLY A 136 -0.45 7.87 5.27
N MET A 137 -0.73 9.17 5.36
CA MET A 137 -1.66 9.70 6.37
C MET A 137 -3.11 9.26 6.15
N VAL A 138 -3.57 9.23 4.90
CA VAL A 138 -4.91 8.75 4.55
C VAL A 138 -5.03 7.26 4.87
N ILE A 139 -4.01 6.46 4.50
CA ILE A 139 -3.96 5.03 4.80
C ILE A 139 -3.93 4.80 6.31
N LEU A 140 -3.21 5.62 7.10
CA LEU A 140 -3.18 5.46 8.56
C LEU A 140 -4.59 5.49 9.16
N VAL A 141 -5.48 6.36 8.65
CA VAL A 141 -6.86 6.45 9.12
C VAL A 141 -7.73 5.36 8.51
N LEU A 142 -7.82 5.32 7.18
CA LEU A 142 -8.74 4.41 6.47
C LEU A 142 -8.31 2.95 6.56
N GLY A 143 -7.00 2.69 6.49
CA GLY A 143 -6.41 1.36 6.67
C GLY A 143 -6.60 0.83 8.10
N SER A 144 -6.46 1.67 9.13
CA SER A 144 -6.77 1.25 10.50
C SER A 144 -8.24 0.85 10.63
N PHE A 145 -9.16 1.70 10.13
CA PHE A 145 -10.59 1.38 10.11
C PHE A 145 -10.87 0.06 9.40
N HIS A 146 -10.29 -0.13 8.20
CA HIS A 146 -10.46 -1.34 7.41
C HIS A 146 -9.95 -2.59 8.15
N VAL A 147 -8.71 -2.58 8.64
CA VAL A 147 -8.12 -3.76 9.33
C VAL A 147 -8.85 -4.07 10.64
N ILE A 148 -9.31 -3.07 11.39
CA ILE A 148 -10.11 -3.28 12.60
C ILE A 148 -11.47 -3.91 12.25
N LEU A 149 -12.14 -3.43 11.21
CA LEU A 149 -13.40 -4.01 10.74
C LEU A 149 -13.22 -5.49 10.34
N LEU A 150 -12.18 -5.80 9.59
CA LEU A 150 -11.85 -7.18 9.21
C LEU A 150 -11.41 -8.03 10.42
N GLY A 151 -10.77 -7.41 11.41
CA GLY A 151 -10.49 -8.06 12.69
C GLY A 151 -11.74 -8.46 13.44
N PHE A 152 -12.80 -7.65 13.41
CA PHE A 152 -14.09 -8.07 13.94
C PHE A 152 -14.66 -9.26 13.15
N ASP A 153 -14.58 -9.27 11.83
CA ASP A 153 -15.07 -10.42 11.06
C ASP A 153 -14.31 -11.71 11.41
N VAL A 154 -12.99 -11.67 11.44
CA VAL A 154 -12.12 -12.85 11.61
C VAL A 154 -12.04 -13.33 13.07
N LEU A 155 -12.10 -12.42 14.05
CA LEU A 155 -11.89 -12.74 15.46
C LEU A 155 -13.20 -12.91 16.25
N THR A 156 -14.32 -12.36 15.77
CA THR A 156 -15.62 -12.46 16.46
C THR A 156 -16.37 -13.80 16.31
N PRO A 157 -15.99 -14.79 15.47
CA PRO A 157 -16.54 -16.15 15.61
C PRO A 157 -16.30 -16.76 17.00
N LEU A 158 -15.40 -16.18 17.82
CA LEU A 158 -15.28 -16.46 19.26
C LEU A 158 -16.53 -16.06 20.09
N PHE A 159 -17.52 -15.34 19.51
CA PHE A 159 -18.75 -14.86 20.16
C PHE A 159 -20.04 -14.84 19.28
N GLY A 160 -20.09 -15.49 18.09
CA GLY A 160 -21.35 -15.58 17.30
C GLY A 160 -21.27 -16.23 15.90
N GLU A 161 -22.43 -16.52 15.30
CA GLU A 161 -22.73 -17.40 14.13
C GLU A 161 -22.12 -17.06 12.74
N ARG A 162 -21.17 -16.11 12.62
CA ARG A 162 -20.55 -15.77 11.31
C ARG A 162 -19.25 -16.51 11.10
N ILE A 163 -19.05 -17.10 9.91
CA ILE A 163 -17.82 -17.81 9.52
C ILE A 163 -16.89 -16.78 8.87
N GLY A 164 -16.26 -15.94 9.70
CA GLY A 164 -15.19 -15.04 9.26
C GLY A 164 -15.47 -14.16 8.03
N ILE A 165 -14.61 -14.23 7.02
CA ILE A 165 -14.61 -13.45 5.78
C ILE A 165 -15.44 -14.17 4.72
N GLU A 166 -16.62 -13.62 4.41
CA GLU A 166 -17.55 -14.19 3.42
C GLU A 166 -17.83 -13.19 2.29
N ALA A 167 -18.16 -13.72 1.11
CA ALA A 167 -18.53 -12.90 -0.05
C ALA A 167 -19.81 -12.10 0.21
N LEU A 168 -20.81 -12.69 0.90
CA LEU A 168 -22.09 -12.04 1.18
C LEU A 168 -21.90 -10.82 2.08
N THR A 169 -21.30 -11.00 3.26
CA THR A 169 -21.05 -9.91 4.22
C THR A 169 -20.15 -8.82 3.64
N SER A 170 -19.13 -9.20 2.87
CA SER A 170 -18.26 -8.25 2.17
C SER A 170 -19.03 -7.41 1.15
N THR A 171 -19.89 -8.03 0.35
CA THR A 171 -20.72 -7.35 -0.64
C THR A 171 -21.74 -6.42 0.02
N GLU A 172 -22.42 -6.86 1.08
CA GLU A 172 -23.38 -6.07 1.83
C GLU A 172 -22.75 -4.79 2.41
N ARG A 173 -21.55 -4.89 3.00
CA ARG A 173 -20.82 -3.74 3.52
C ARG A 173 -20.42 -2.73 2.43
N VAL A 174 -19.93 -3.23 1.31
CA VAL A 174 -19.51 -2.37 0.20
C VAL A 174 -20.72 -1.64 -0.39
N ARG A 175 -21.82 -2.36 -0.62
CA ARG A 175 -23.12 -1.79 -1.06
C ARG A 175 -23.70 -0.82 -0.04
N GLY A 176 -23.53 -1.10 1.25
CA GLY A 176 -23.96 -0.25 2.37
C GLY A 176 -23.23 1.09 2.47
N GLY A 177 -22.25 1.37 1.61
CA GLY A 177 -21.58 2.67 1.49
C GLY A 177 -20.07 2.61 1.62
N LEU A 178 -19.48 1.45 1.94
CA LEU A 178 -18.02 1.32 2.06
C LEU A 178 -17.28 1.34 0.71
N TRP A 179 -17.98 1.35 -0.43
CA TRP A 179 -17.34 1.50 -1.73
C TRP A 179 -16.52 2.80 -1.86
N LEU A 180 -16.98 3.92 -1.29
CA LEU A 180 -16.26 5.20 -1.31
C LEU A 180 -14.94 5.15 -0.52
N PRO A 181 -14.93 4.81 0.79
CA PRO A 181 -13.68 4.72 1.53
C PRO A 181 -12.73 3.66 0.95
N TYR A 182 -13.25 2.55 0.39
CA TYR A 182 -12.40 1.56 -0.27
C TYR A 182 -11.84 2.04 -1.61
N ALA A 183 -12.57 2.81 -2.40
CA ALA A 183 -12.03 3.43 -3.62
C ALA A 183 -10.87 4.39 -3.29
N LEU A 184 -11.05 5.22 -2.26
CA LEU A 184 -10.00 6.13 -1.81
C LEU A 184 -8.79 5.37 -1.23
N LEU A 185 -9.04 4.34 -0.42
CA LEU A 185 -7.99 3.50 0.16
C LEU A 185 -7.21 2.76 -0.94
N LEU A 186 -7.89 2.19 -1.95
CA LEU A 186 -7.28 1.54 -3.11
C LEU A 186 -6.29 2.47 -3.82
N ILE A 187 -6.73 3.68 -4.18
CA ILE A 187 -5.86 4.66 -4.84
C ILE A 187 -4.64 4.98 -3.95
N CYS A 188 -4.89 5.23 -2.66
CA CYS A 188 -3.83 5.65 -1.75
C CYS A 188 -2.81 4.54 -1.50
N VAL A 189 -3.27 3.33 -1.19
CA VAL A 189 -2.40 2.19 -0.83
C VAL A 189 -1.58 1.73 -2.02
N GLU A 190 -2.17 1.65 -3.22
CA GLU A 190 -1.46 1.18 -4.41
C GLU A 190 -0.39 2.19 -4.82
N PHE A 191 -0.72 3.49 -4.82
CA PHE A 191 0.28 4.54 -5.05
C PHE A 191 1.39 4.52 -3.97
N HIS A 192 1.01 4.38 -2.70
CA HIS A 192 1.98 4.37 -1.59
C HIS A 192 2.94 3.18 -1.67
N ALA A 193 2.42 1.99 -1.96
CA ALA A 193 3.18 0.76 -2.10
C ALA A 193 4.12 0.83 -3.31
N GLY A 194 3.63 1.19 -4.50
CA GLY A 194 4.45 1.27 -5.70
C GLY A 194 5.58 2.31 -5.59
N VAL A 195 5.28 3.52 -5.09
CA VAL A 195 6.33 4.52 -4.84
C VAL A 195 7.29 4.07 -3.74
N GLY A 196 6.81 3.34 -2.73
CA GLY A 196 7.61 2.72 -1.69
C GLY A 196 8.61 1.70 -2.23
N LEU A 197 8.14 0.74 -3.02
CA LEU A 197 8.95 -0.31 -3.65
C LEU A 197 9.97 0.27 -4.63
N TYR A 198 9.53 1.21 -5.49
CA TYR A 198 10.42 1.96 -6.38
C TYR A 198 11.64 2.54 -5.61
N ARG A 199 11.35 3.30 -4.56
CA ARG A 199 12.38 3.97 -3.75
C ARG A 199 13.24 2.98 -2.99
N LEU A 200 12.67 1.90 -2.49
CA LEU A 200 13.40 0.84 -1.80
C LEU A 200 14.40 0.18 -2.76
N GLY A 201 13.97 -0.17 -3.97
CA GLY A 201 14.82 -0.76 -5.00
C GLY A 201 15.96 0.15 -5.42
N VAL A 202 15.66 1.44 -5.69
CA VAL A 202 16.69 2.44 -6.03
C VAL A 202 17.70 2.62 -4.88
N LYS A 203 17.23 2.65 -3.63
CA LYS A 203 18.08 2.87 -2.45
C LYS A 203 19.01 1.68 -2.16
N TRP A 204 18.52 0.44 -2.27
CA TRP A 204 19.24 -0.75 -1.81
C TRP A 204 19.78 -1.64 -2.92
N GLY A 205 19.84 -1.14 -4.16
CA GLY A 205 20.76 -1.70 -5.15
C GLY A 205 20.14 -2.57 -6.24
N SER A 206 18.83 -2.49 -6.50
CA SER A 206 18.34 -2.95 -7.81
C SER A 206 18.93 -2.12 -8.96
N GLY A 207 19.41 -0.90 -8.67
CA GLY A 207 20.18 -0.03 -9.56
C GLY A 207 21.48 -0.63 -10.13
N ARG A 208 21.97 -1.74 -9.55
CA ARG A 208 23.14 -2.48 -10.05
C ARG A 208 22.79 -3.45 -11.18
N PHE A 209 21.50 -3.78 -11.32
CA PHE A 209 20.96 -4.72 -12.31
C PHE A 209 19.93 -4.09 -13.26
N LEU A 210 19.19 -3.08 -12.81
CA LEU A 210 18.12 -2.41 -13.53
C LEU A 210 18.29 -0.89 -13.44
N SER A 211 18.12 -0.19 -14.57
CA SER A 211 18.18 1.27 -14.57
C SER A 211 16.98 1.89 -13.83
N ARG A 212 17.15 3.11 -13.30
CA ARG A 212 16.05 3.86 -12.65
C ARG A 212 14.82 3.99 -13.55
N ARG A 213 15.04 4.17 -14.86
CA ARG A 213 13.97 4.27 -15.86
C ARG A 213 13.18 2.98 -15.96
N VAL A 214 13.86 1.83 -15.97
CA VAL A 214 13.21 0.51 -16.02
C VAL A 214 12.38 0.27 -14.76
N LEU A 215 12.95 0.56 -13.58
CA LEU A 215 12.22 0.46 -12.31
C LEU A 215 10.95 1.31 -12.30
N LEU A 216 11.05 2.58 -12.72
CA LEU A 216 9.88 3.47 -12.81
C LEU A 216 8.81 2.94 -13.77
N ASN A 217 9.20 2.32 -14.87
CA ASN A 217 8.27 1.75 -15.84
C ASN A 217 7.57 0.50 -15.29
N ILE A 218 8.32 -0.40 -14.64
CA ILE A 218 7.76 -1.59 -13.96
C ILE A 218 6.71 -1.14 -12.94
N GLU A 219 7.08 -0.20 -12.07
CA GLU A 219 6.20 0.31 -11.01
C GLU A 219 4.96 1.00 -11.59
N ARG A 220 5.09 1.72 -12.71
CA ARG A 220 3.94 2.30 -13.40
C ARG A 220 3.01 1.23 -13.96
N VAL A 221 3.55 0.16 -14.55
CA VAL A 221 2.73 -0.95 -15.08
C VAL A 221 2.01 -1.66 -13.94
N LEU A 222 2.71 -1.97 -12.84
CA LEU A 222 2.12 -2.60 -11.67
C LEU A 222 1.02 -1.73 -11.04
N LEU A 223 1.29 -0.43 -10.84
CA LEU A 223 0.32 0.53 -10.32
C LEU A 223 -0.98 0.53 -11.15
N TRP A 224 -0.88 0.66 -12.47
CA TRP A 224 -2.08 0.66 -13.33
C TRP A 224 -2.78 -0.69 -13.36
N PHE A 225 -2.02 -1.79 -13.36
CA PHE A 225 -2.57 -3.14 -13.31
C PHE A 225 -3.41 -3.36 -12.04
N PHE A 226 -2.84 -3.12 -10.86
CA PHE A 226 -3.54 -3.30 -9.59
C PHE A 226 -4.66 -2.29 -9.37
N LEU A 227 -4.52 -1.04 -9.84
CA LEU A 227 -5.62 -0.07 -9.81
C LEU A 227 -6.81 -0.55 -10.64
N VAL A 228 -6.58 -0.93 -11.91
CA VAL A 228 -7.66 -1.40 -12.79
C VAL A 228 -8.30 -2.66 -12.23
N LEU A 229 -7.49 -3.63 -11.81
CA LEU A 229 -7.96 -4.85 -11.16
C LEU A 229 -8.80 -4.54 -9.91
N GLY A 230 -8.27 -3.71 -9.01
CA GLY A 230 -8.93 -3.33 -7.76
C GLY A 230 -10.24 -2.58 -8.00
N PHE A 231 -10.32 -1.72 -9.01
CA PHE A 231 -11.58 -1.07 -9.37
C PHE A 231 -12.61 -2.05 -9.93
N ILE A 232 -12.22 -3.00 -10.78
CA ILE A 232 -13.14 -4.05 -11.27
C ILE A 232 -13.67 -4.86 -10.08
N VAL A 233 -12.78 -5.28 -9.16
CA VAL A 233 -13.14 -5.99 -7.93
C VAL A 233 -14.12 -5.18 -7.07
N LEU A 234 -13.84 -3.89 -6.89
CA LEU A 234 -14.69 -2.99 -6.11
C LEU A 234 -16.08 -2.82 -6.75
N LEU A 235 -16.17 -2.72 -8.08
CA LEU A 235 -17.44 -2.64 -8.80
C LEU A 235 -18.26 -3.93 -8.66
N VAL A 236 -17.60 -5.10 -8.64
CA VAL A 236 -18.27 -6.38 -8.37
C VAL A 236 -18.81 -6.42 -6.94
N LEU A 237 -18.00 -6.07 -5.95
CA LEU A 237 -18.42 -6.00 -4.54
C LEU A 237 -19.52 -4.94 -4.31
N ALA A 238 -19.50 -3.83 -5.05
CA ALA A 238 -20.55 -2.82 -5.02
C ALA A 238 -21.85 -3.27 -5.72
N GLY A 239 -21.86 -4.45 -6.36
CA GLY A 239 -23.01 -4.95 -7.11
C GLY A 239 -23.29 -4.22 -8.41
N ILE A 240 -22.34 -3.43 -8.90
CA ILE A 240 -22.46 -2.69 -10.17
C ILE A 240 -22.15 -3.60 -11.36
N LEU A 241 -21.19 -4.53 -11.19
CA LEU A 241 -20.77 -5.47 -12.21
C LEU A 241 -21.00 -6.92 -11.73
N PRO A 242 -21.50 -7.85 -12.57
CA PRO A 242 -21.47 -9.26 -12.24
C PRO A 242 -20.01 -9.79 -12.24
N PRO A 243 -19.69 -10.85 -11.48
CA PRO A 243 -18.36 -11.45 -11.51
C PRO A 243 -18.02 -11.98 -12.91
N PRO A 244 -17.03 -11.39 -13.62
CA PRO A 244 -16.81 -11.68 -15.04
C PRO A 244 -16.23 -13.08 -15.29
N LEU A 245 -15.64 -13.70 -14.27
CA LEU A 245 -15.00 -15.02 -14.35
C LEU A 245 -15.81 -16.11 -13.63
N ALA A 246 -17.06 -15.83 -13.24
CA ALA A 246 -17.93 -16.81 -12.57
C ALA A 246 -18.09 -18.12 -13.37
N PHE A 247 -18.04 -18.04 -14.69
CA PHE A 247 -18.17 -19.19 -15.58
C PHE A 247 -17.07 -20.25 -15.38
N LEU A 248 -15.90 -19.87 -14.85
CA LEU A 248 -14.80 -20.80 -14.59
C LEU A 248 -15.14 -21.81 -13.49
N LEU A 249 -16.02 -21.43 -12.55
CA LEU A 249 -16.39 -22.25 -11.40
C LEU A 249 -17.85 -22.71 -11.43
N SER A 250 -18.64 -22.25 -12.41
CA SER A 250 -20.02 -22.71 -12.63
C SER A 250 -20.11 -24.08 -13.33
N GLY A 251 -19.03 -24.54 -13.98
CA GLY A 251 -18.98 -25.81 -14.71
C GLY A 251 -18.46 -27.01 -13.91
N VAL A 252 -17.96 -26.81 -12.69
CA VAL A 252 -17.52 -27.92 -11.79
C VAL A 252 -18.72 -28.43 -11.00
N ALA A 253 -19.69 -28.95 -11.75
CA ALA A 253 -20.79 -29.79 -11.29
C ALA A 253 -20.72 -31.07 -12.12
N GLY A 254 -19.97 -32.04 -11.59
CA GLY A 254 -19.76 -33.38 -12.14
C GLY A 254 -19.21 -34.26 -11.04
#